data_AF-A0A2A2D8T2-F1
#
_entry.id   AF-A0A2A2D8T2-F1
#
_cell.length_a   1.000
_cell.length_b   1.000
_cell.length_c   1.000
_cell.angle_alpha   90.00
_cell.angle_beta   90.00
_cell.angle_gamma   90.00
#
_symmetry.space_group_name_H-M   'P 1'
#
loop_
_entity.id
_entity.type
_entity.pdbx_description
1 polymer ?
#
loop_
_entity_poly.entity_id
_entity_poly.type
_entity_poly.pdbx_seq_one_letter_code
_entity_poly.pdbx_strand_id
1 'polypeptide(L)'
;MSHDTPRTSHRDVRRRAGRFAVALALALPAAVLATPAHAASSCVVNDVPMTGPVINGTEQADTIACSSVAAGTLVDALGGDDTIVLNGRVDGSVRAGDGNDRVALGRRAELTERGELDGQRGRDNFDLGGKVLGAVRGGQDADRFLADKTVTMGPSTDLRGARGADVIDIEIPVVVRGLIEGVEDDDRITVEGTVARDGRVLGGTGNDDIRVGENRGVVDGGPDTDHCVVTVGNPPVNCES
;
A
#
# COMPACT_ATOMS: atom_id res chain seq x y z
N MET A 1 41.22 -85.85 -0.04
CA MET A 1 40.81 -87.26 -0.18
C MET A 1 40.12 -87.66 1.11
N SER A 2 38.86 -88.09 1.00
CA SER A 2 38.17 -89.04 1.91
C SER A 2 37.97 -88.61 3.37
N HIS A 3 36.90 -88.91 4.08
CA HIS A 3 35.62 -89.57 3.81
C HIS A 3 34.76 -89.31 5.07
N ASP A 4 33.44 -89.24 4.87
CA ASP A 4 32.36 -89.74 5.73
C ASP A 4 32.17 -89.31 7.20
N THR A 5 31.06 -88.58 7.38
CA THR A 5 29.92 -88.73 8.32
C THR A 5 29.88 -89.99 9.21
N PRO A 6 29.31 -89.96 10.46
CA PRO A 6 27.84 -90.11 10.62
C PRO A 6 27.13 -89.53 11.88
N ARG A 7 25.82 -89.26 11.68
CA ARG A 7 24.61 -89.43 12.54
C ARG A 7 24.67 -89.30 14.07
N THR A 8 23.73 -88.52 14.63
CA THR A 8 22.47 -88.98 15.32
C THR A 8 21.73 -87.77 15.93
N SER A 9 20.47 -87.50 15.54
CA SER A 9 19.21 -87.86 16.22
C SER A 9 19.06 -87.33 17.66
N HIS A 10 18.15 -86.36 17.89
CA HIS A 10 17.25 -86.25 19.05
C HIS A 10 16.29 -85.06 18.80
N ARG A 11 15.01 -85.34 18.51
CA ARG A 11 13.84 -85.23 19.40
C ARG A 11 13.52 -83.83 19.92
N ASP A 12 12.31 -83.41 19.53
CA ASP A 12 11.29 -82.68 20.29
C ASP A 12 11.66 -81.36 20.98
N VAL A 13 10.92 -80.31 20.64
CA VAL A 13 9.77 -79.84 21.43
C VAL A 13 9.14 -78.63 20.73
N ARG A 14 7.85 -78.74 20.45
CA ARG A 14 6.99 -77.64 20.01
C ARG A 14 6.89 -76.58 21.12
N ARG A 15 7.19 -75.31 20.81
CA ARG A 15 6.50 -74.18 21.45
C ARG A 15 6.15 -73.12 20.40
N ARG A 16 4.84 -72.92 20.26
CA ARG A 16 4.21 -71.81 19.54
C ARG A 16 4.44 -70.52 20.33
N ALA A 17 4.97 -69.50 19.66
CA ALA A 17 4.73 -68.09 19.95
C ALA A 17 4.45 -67.47 18.56
N GLY A 18 3.22 -67.05 18.26
CA GLY A 18 2.68 -65.79 18.75
C GLY A 18 3.05 -64.70 17.74
N ARG A 19 2.45 -64.73 16.54
CA ARG A 19 2.62 -63.68 15.53
C ARG A 19 1.79 -62.47 15.97
N PHE A 20 2.44 -61.44 16.52
CA PHE A 20 1.88 -60.10 16.63
C PHE A 20 1.97 -59.44 15.25
N ALA A 21 0.83 -59.29 14.58
CA ALA A 21 0.71 -58.40 13.44
C ALA A 21 0.48 -56.98 14.00
N VAL A 22 1.51 -56.14 13.96
CA VAL A 22 1.40 -54.71 14.25
C VAL A 22 0.89 -54.04 12.98
N ALA A 23 -0.39 -53.66 12.97
CA ALA A 23 -0.92 -52.78 11.94
C ALA A 23 -0.50 -51.33 12.27
N LEU A 24 0.51 -50.81 11.56
CA LEU A 24 0.85 -49.39 11.58
C LEU A 24 -0.26 -48.62 10.84
N ALA A 25 -1.19 -48.04 11.59
CA ALA A 25 -2.08 -47.01 11.07
C ALA A 25 -1.29 -45.70 10.95
N LEU A 26 -0.89 -45.34 9.73
CA LEU A 26 -0.35 -44.02 9.39
C LEU A 26 -1.46 -42.98 9.51
N ALA A 27 -1.62 -42.41 10.70
CA ALA A 27 -2.41 -41.21 10.90
C ALA A 27 -1.62 -40.02 10.32
N LEU A 28 -1.90 -39.69 9.06
CA LEU A 28 -1.47 -38.41 8.49
C LEU A 28 -2.15 -37.30 9.28
N PRO A 29 -1.42 -36.40 9.96
CA PRO A 29 -2.03 -35.22 10.53
C PRO A 29 -2.55 -34.37 9.37
N ALA A 30 -3.88 -34.28 9.26
CA ALA A 30 -4.51 -33.26 8.43
C ALA A 30 -4.13 -31.90 9.01
N ALA A 31 -3.05 -31.32 8.50
CA ALA A 31 -2.70 -29.94 8.75
C ALA A 31 -3.81 -29.11 8.11
N VAL A 32 -4.82 -28.75 8.91
CA VAL A 32 -5.76 -27.69 8.57
C VAL A 32 -4.91 -26.43 8.52
N LEU A 33 -4.46 -26.07 7.32
CA LEU A 33 -3.95 -24.74 7.04
C LEU A 33 -5.13 -23.81 7.24
N ALA A 34 -5.25 -23.26 8.45
CA ALA A 34 -6.12 -22.13 8.68
C ALA A 34 -5.61 -21.04 7.74
N THR A 35 -6.33 -20.81 6.65
CA THR A 35 -6.13 -19.59 5.88
C THR A 35 -6.28 -18.45 6.87
N PRO A 36 -5.33 -17.52 6.96
CA PRO A 36 -5.48 -16.40 7.86
C PRO A 36 -6.83 -15.76 7.54
N ALA A 37 -7.61 -15.42 8.57
CA ALA A 37 -8.82 -14.64 8.42
C ALA A 37 -8.40 -13.23 7.97
N HIS A 38 -8.00 -13.09 6.71
CA HIS A 38 -7.81 -11.81 6.07
C HIS A 38 -9.19 -11.16 6.03
N ALA A 39 -9.31 -9.99 6.64
CA ALA A 39 -10.53 -9.20 6.57
C ALA A 39 -10.92 -9.07 5.10
N ALA A 40 -12.11 -9.55 4.72
CA ALA A 40 -12.54 -9.51 3.33
C ALA A 40 -12.71 -8.06 2.86
N SER A 41 -12.43 -7.81 1.58
CA SER A 41 -12.75 -6.55 0.93
C SER A 41 -14.27 -6.41 0.81
N SER A 42 -14.75 -5.19 1.01
CA SER A 42 -16.18 -4.86 0.89
C SER A 42 -16.31 -3.55 0.15
N CYS A 43 -16.63 -3.67 -1.14
CA CYS A 43 -16.85 -2.54 -2.04
C CYS A 43 -18.19 -2.65 -2.74
N VAL A 44 -18.69 -1.51 -3.19
CA VAL A 44 -19.86 -1.36 -4.05
C VAL A 44 -19.40 -0.57 -5.28
N VAL A 45 -19.68 -1.09 -6.47
CA VAL A 45 -19.41 -0.43 -7.75
C VAL A 45 -20.76 -0.16 -8.40
N ASN A 46 -21.12 1.11 -8.60
CA ASN A 46 -22.42 1.51 -9.18
C ASN A 46 -23.62 0.81 -8.52
N ASP A 47 -23.70 0.87 -7.19
CA ASP A 47 -24.71 0.22 -6.35
C ASP A 47 -24.70 -1.34 -6.36
N VAL A 48 -23.74 -1.97 -7.04
CA VAL A 48 -23.57 -3.43 -7.06
C VAL A 48 -22.47 -3.85 -6.07
N PRO A 49 -22.79 -4.65 -5.04
CA PRO A 49 -21.78 -5.19 -4.14
C PRO A 49 -20.79 -6.10 -4.87
N MET A 50 -19.51 -5.81 -4.70
CA MET A 50 -18.41 -6.58 -5.28
C MET A 50 -17.65 -7.33 -4.18
N THR A 51 -17.23 -8.54 -4.51
CA THR A 51 -16.41 -9.39 -3.62
C THR A 51 -15.37 -10.14 -4.42
N GLY A 52 -14.26 -10.49 -3.77
CA GLY A 52 -13.16 -11.22 -4.39
C GLY A 52 -11.84 -10.46 -4.31
N PRO A 53 -10.75 -11.06 -4.82
CA PRO A 53 -9.42 -10.46 -4.81
C PRO A 53 -9.24 -9.39 -5.89
N VAL A 54 -10.19 -9.27 -6.84
CA VAL A 54 -10.16 -8.28 -7.91
C VAL A 54 -11.56 -7.68 -8.01
N ILE A 55 -11.64 -6.36 -7.86
CA ILE A 55 -12.88 -5.57 -7.91
C ILE A 55 -12.67 -4.56 -9.03
N ASN A 56 -13.38 -4.77 -10.14
CA ASN A 56 -13.24 -3.91 -11.32
C ASN A 56 -14.43 -2.96 -11.44
N GLY A 57 -14.11 -1.74 -11.88
CA GLY A 57 -15.03 -0.82 -12.52
C GLY A 57 -15.35 -1.22 -13.96
N THR A 58 -15.61 -0.22 -14.79
CA THR A 58 -15.94 -0.30 -16.21
C THR A 58 -15.10 0.70 -17.00
N GLU A 59 -15.26 0.75 -18.32
CA GLU A 59 -14.59 1.77 -19.17
C GLU A 59 -15.37 3.11 -19.17
N GLN A 60 -16.30 3.30 -18.24
CA GLN A 60 -17.12 4.49 -18.06
C GLN A 60 -16.98 4.94 -16.61
N ALA A 61 -17.29 6.22 -16.37
CA ALA A 61 -17.33 6.78 -15.03
C ALA A 61 -18.17 5.92 -14.06
N ASP A 62 -17.52 5.50 -12.99
CA ASP A 62 -18.05 4.69 -11.92
C ASP A 62 -18.08 5.45 -10.59
N THR A 63 -18.97 5.01 -9.71
CA THR A 63 -18.90 5.32 -8.28
C THR A 63 -18.52 4.06 -7.52
N ILE A 64 -17.34 4.07 -6.92
CA ILE A 64 -16.78 2.95 -6.16
C ILE A 64 -16.68 3.34 -4.69
N ALA A 65 -17.37 2.62 -3.81
CA ALA A 65 -17.30 2.86 -2.37
C ALA A 65 -16.83 1.61 -1.64
N CYS A 66 -15.69 1.68 -0.96
CA CYS A 66 -15.13 0.59 -0.18
C CYS A 66 -15.15 0.91 1.32
N SER A 67 -15.71 -0.01 2.11
CA SER A 67 -15.61 0.03 3.58
C SER A 67 -14.34 -0.67 4.10
N SER A 68 -13.74 -1.53 3.27
CA SER A 68 -12.43 -2.12 3.50
C SER A 68 -11.84 -2.62 2.17
N VAL A 69 -10.52 -2.53 2.04
CA VAL A 69 -9.75 -3.18 0.97
C VAL A 69 -8.69 -4.06 1.62
N ALA A 70 -8.85 -5.36 1.49
CA ALA A 70 -7.98 -6.37 2.08
C ALA A 70 -6.62 -6.40 1.40
N ALA A 71 -5.62 -6.88 2.13
CA ALA A 71 -4.32 -7.21 1.56
C ALA A 71 -4.45 -8.17 0.38
N GLY A 72 -3.76 -7.87 -0.71
CA GLY A 72 -3.81 -8.67 -1.95
C GLY A 72 -5.11 -8.52 -2.73
N THR A 73 -6.05 -7.66 -2.31
CA THR A 73 -7.13 -7.20 -3.18
C THR A 73 -6.65 -6.06 -4.05
N LEU A 74 -7.01 -6.13 -5.33
CA LEU A 74 -6.93 -5.02 -6.28
C LEU A 74 -8.33 -4.46 -6.50
N VAL A 75 -8.49 -3.15 -6.28
CA VAL A 75 -9.62 -2.37 -6.80
C VAL A 75 -9.08 -1.58 -8.00
N ASP A 76 -9.69 -1.73 -9.16
CA ASP A 76 -9.25 -1.09 -10.42
C ASP A 76 -10.47 -0.50 -11.11
N ALA A 77 -10.60 0.83 -11.18
CA ALA A 77 -11.78 1.44 -11.81
C ALA A 77 -11.72 1.38 -13.35
N LEU A 78 -10.56 1.03 -13.91
CA LEU A 78 -10.27 0.89 -15.34
C LEU A 78 -10.22 2.23 -16.07
N GLY A 79 -11.33 2.79 -16.52
CA GLY A 79 -11.28 4.08 -17.20
C GLY A 79 -12.61 4.84 -17.20
N GLY A 80 -12.54 6.12 -17.52
CA GLY A 80 -13.63 7.06 -17.27
C GLY A 80 -13.28 7.97 -16.09
N ASP A 81 -14.08 9.02 -15.85
CA ASP A 81 -13.84 9.92 -14.72
C ASP A 81 -14.52 9.35 -13.46
N ASP A 82 -13.77 8.61 -12.66
CA ASP A 82 -14.27 7.80 -11.55
C ASP A 82 -14.32 8.56 -10.22
N THR A 83 -15.25 8.15 -9.35
CA THR A 83 -15.28 8.60 -7.94
C THR A 83 -15.11 7.41 -7.01
N ILE A 84 -13.98 7.37 -6.31
CA ILE A 84 -13.61 6.31 -5.38
C ILE A 84 -13.64 6.85 -3.94
N VAL A 85 -14.44 6.23 -3.07
CA VAL A 85 -14.55 6.61 -1.65
C VAL A 85 -14.14 5.45 -0.75
N LEU A 86 -13.11 5.68 0.07
CA LEU A 86 -12.52 4.70 0.97
C LEU A 86 -12.83 5.09 2.42
N ASN A 87 -13.74 4.36 3.06
CA ASN A 87 -14.26 4.73 4.39
C ASN A 87 -13.71 3.91 5.56
N GLY A 88 -12.82 2.95 5.29
CA GLY A 88 -12.21 2.13 6.32
C GLY A 88 -10.77 1.77 6.02
N ARG A 89 -10.38 0.54 6.37
CA ARG A 89 -8.98 0.12 6.30
C ARG A 89 -8.62 -0.35 4.90
N VAL A 90 -7.52 0.19 4.36
CA VAL A 90 -7.00 -0.09 3.01
C VAL A 90 -5.60 -0.71 3.15
N ASP A 91 -5.55 -2.02 2.96
CA ASP A 91 -4.33 -2.85 2.96
C ASP A 91 -3.93 -3.33 1.56
N GLY A 92 -4.84 -3.24 0.60
CA GLY A 92 -4.63 -3.65 -0.79
C GLY A 92 -4.28 -2.46 -1.68
N SER A 93 -4.37 -2.69 -2.98
CA SER A 93 -4.11 -1.66 -4.00
C SER A 93 -5.42 -1.12 -4.55
N VAL A 94 -5.49 0.18 -4.69
CA VAL A 94 -6.60 0.89 -5.35
C VAL A 94 -6.00 1.68 -6.51
N ARG A 95 -6.51 1.42 -7.70
CA ARG A 95 -6.14 2.07 -8.96
C ARG A 95 -7.32 2.87 -9.46
N ALA A 96 -7.11 4.15 -9.70
CA ALA A 96 -8.14 5.03 -10.22
C ALA A 96 -8.40 4.68 -11.69
N GLY A 97 -7.40 4.74 -12.56
CA GLY A 97 -7.56 4.24 -13.93
C GLY A 97 -7.11 5.26 -14.96
N ASP A 98 -7.56 5.11 -16.19
CA ASP A 98 -7.41 6.19 -17.19
C ASP A 98 -8.62 7.15 -17.06
N GLY A 99 -8.41 8.41 -16.67
CA GLY A 99 -9.50 9.35 -16.45
C GLY A 99 -9.10 10.55 -15.60
N ASN A 100 -10.01 11.49 -15.36
CA ASN A 100 -9.79 12.50 -14.32
C ASN A 100 -10.55 12.08 -13.08
N ASP A 101 -9.90 11.31 -12.22
CA ASP A 101 -10.55 10.62 -11.14
C ASP A 101 -10.57 11.45 -9.85
N ARG A 102 -11.42 11.00 -8.93
CA ARG A 102 -11.43 11.50 -7.56
C ARG A 102 -11.32 10.34 -6.59
N VAL A 103 -10.24 10.32 -5.81
CA VAL A 103 -10.01 9.36 -4.74
C VAL A 103 -10.13 10.06 -3.38
N ALA A 104 -11.11 9.68 -2.58
CA ALA A 104 -11.36 10.24 -1.26
C ALA A 104 -11.10 9.21 -0.15
N LEU A 105 -10.11 9.47 0.70
CA LEU A 105 -9.86 8.71 1.92
C LEU A 105 -10.62 9.37 3.08
N GLY A 106 -11.65 8.70 3.59
CA GLY A 106 -12.52 9.25 4.62
C GLY A 106 -11.80 9.57 5.93
N ARG A 107 -12.34 10.50 6.72
CA ARG A 107 -11.71 10.98 7.98
C ARG A 107 -11.45 9.92 9.06
N ARG A 108 -12.05 8.75 8.94
CA ARG A 108 -11.84 7.60 9.85
C ARG A 108 -11.19 6.41 9.15
N ALA A 109 -10.88 6.56 7.86
CA ALA A 109 -10.20 5.55 7.09
C ALA A 109 -8.72 5.51 7.46
N GLU A 110 -8.08 4.40 7.09
CA GLU A 110 -6.67 4.16 7.32
C GLU A 110 -6.08 3.51 6.07
N LEU A 111 -5.27 4.26 5.33
CA LEU A 111 -4.34 3.71 4.35
C LEU A 111 -3.14 3.17 5.13
N THR A 112 -3.02 1.85 5.20
CA THR A 112 -1.98 1.21 6.01
C THR A 112 -0.65 1.23 5.28
N GLU A 113 0.44 0.82 5.94
CA GLU A 113 1.77 0.74 5.32
C GLU A 113 1.84 -0.20 4.10
N ARG A 114 0.84 -1.06 3.90
CA ARG A 114 0.73 -1.94 2.72
C ARG A 114 -0.29 -1.44 1.70
N GLY A 115 -1.12 -0.48 2.10
CA GLY A 115 -2.11 0.12 1.24
C GLY A 115 -1.45 1.01 0.20
N GLU A 116 -2.00 0.98 -1.00
CA GLU A 116 -1.54 1.77 -2.12
C GLU A 116 -2.73 2.41 -2.84
N LEU A 117 -2.61 3.70 -3.13
CA LEU A 117 -3.49 4.44 -4.02
C LEU A 117 -2.65 4.91 -5.22
N ASP A 118 -3.15 4.71 -6.43
CA ASP A 118 -2.46 5.06 -7.68
C ASP A 118 -3.49 5.64 -8.66
N GLY A 119 -3.32 6.88 -9.10
CA GLY A 119 -4.25 7.56 -10.02
C GLY A 119 -4.14 7.03 -11.44
N GLN A 120 -2.91 6.71 -11.87
CA GLN A 120 -2.53 6.22 -13.20
C GLN A 120 -2.46 7.28 -14.30
N ARG A 121 -3.51 7.52 -15.11
CA ARG A 121 -3.45 8.49 -16.21
C ARG A 121 -4.59 9.47 -16.11
N GLY A 122 -4.30 10.71 -16.46
CA GLY A 122 -5.24 11.81 -16.43
C GLY A 122 -5.11 12.57 -15.12
N ARG A 123 -5.94 13.59 -14.94
CA ARG A 123 -5.73 14.57 -13.87
C ARG A 123 -6.55 14.22 -12.65
N ASP A 124 -5.91 13.53 -11.72
CA ASP A 124 -6.56 12.95 -10.57
C ASP A 124 -6.57 13.88 -9.36
N ASN A 125 -7.59 13.70 -8.51
CA ASN A 125 -7.75 14.44 -7.28
C ASN A 125 -7.80 13.49 -6.08
N PHE A 126 -6.83 13.63 -5.17
CA PHE A 126 -6.74 12.89 -3.92
C PHE A 126 -7.17 13.76 -2.75
N ASP A 127 -8.36 13.49 -2.20
CA ASP A 127 -8.82 14.06 -0.95
C ASP A 127 -8.45 13.13 0.21
N LEU A 128 -7.32 13.40 0.86
CA LEU A 128 -6.79 12.58 1.94
C LEU A 128 -7.36 13.05 3.28
N GLY A 129 -7.96 12.12 4.00
CA GLY A 129 -8.40 12.25 5.39
C GLY A 129 -7.91 11.07 6.23
N GLY A 130 -8.17 11.10 7.55
CA GLY A 130 -7.90 9.96 8.43
C GLY A 130 -6.41 9.68 8.59
N LYS A 131 -5.98 8.44 8.42
CA LYS A 131 -4.56 8.06 8.54
C LYS A 131 -3.98 7.66 7.19
N VAL A 132 -2.84 8.25 6.86
CA VAL A 132 -2.04 7.91 5.68
C VAL A 132 -0.71 7.35 6.18
N LEU A 133 -0.50 6.05 5.99
CA LEU A 133 0.71 5.34 6.40
C LEU A 133 1.36 4.59 5.22
N GLY A 134 0.69 4.51 4.07
CA GLY A 134 1.13 3.81 2.87
C GLY A 134 1.49 4.75 1.73
N ALA A 135 1.38 4.23 0.51
CA ALA A 135 1.75 4.93 -0.70
C ALA A 135 0.53 5.58 -1.38
N VAL A 136 0.69 6.82 -1.81
CA VAL A 136 -0.27 7.53 -2.68
C VAL A 136 0.54 8.10 -3.85
N ARG A 137 0.17 7.73 -5.07
CA ARG A 137 0.83 8.19 -6.31
C ARG A 137 -0.21 8.81 -7.23
N GLY A 138 0.12 9.97 -7.80
CA GLY A 138 -0.74 10.69 -8.74
C GLY A 138 -0.79 9.92 -10.04
N GLY A 139 0.36 9.76 -10.67
CA GLY A 139 0.52 8.90 -11.84
C GLY A 139 1.14 9.65 -12.98
N GLN A 140 0.36 9.88 -14.03
CA GLN A 140 0.71 10.65 -15.21
C GLN A 140 -0.26 11.82 -15.32
N ASP A 141 0.24 12.96 -15.79
CA ASP A 141 -0.47 14.23 -15.93
C ASP A 141 -0.55 15.02 -14.60
N ALA A 142 -1.16 16.20 -14.65
CA ALA A 142 -1.14 17.15 -13.54
C ALA A 142 -2.21 16.83 -12.48
N ASP A 143 -1.78 16.21 -11.39
CA ASP A 143 -2.58 15.70 -10.28
C ASP A 143 -2.67 16.68 -9.11
N ARG A 144 -3.64 16.43 -8.22
CA ARG A 144 -3.85 17.24 -7.03
C ARG A 144 -4.01 16.38 -5.79
N PHE A 145 -3.27 16.73 -4.74
CA PHE A 145 -3.40 16.15 -3.41
C PHE A 145 -3.83 17.23 -2.43
N LEU A 146 -4.86 16.91 -1.64
CA LEU A 146 -5.26 17.69 -0.49
C LEU A 146 -5.25 16.79 0.75
N ALA A 147 -4.28 16.99 1.64
CA ALA A 147 -4.33 16.41 2.97
C ALA A 147 -5.01 17.39 3.92
N ASP A 148 -6.26 17.12 4.26
CA ASP A 148 -7.03 18.00 5.13
C ASP A 148 -6.45 18.02 6.56
N LYS A 149 -6.80 19.05 7.34
CA LYS A 149 -6.36 19.20 8.74
C LYS A 149 -6.67 18.03 9.69
N THR A 150 -7.43 17.02 9.25
CA THR A 150 -7.73 15.81 10.04
C THR A 150 -6.78 14.66 9.75
N VAL A 151 -5.93 14.78 8.72
CA VAL A 151 -4.95 13.76 8.35
C VAL A 151 -3.90 13.57 9.42
N THR A 152 -3.55 12.30 9.66
CA THR A 152 -2.35 11.89 10.37
C THR A 152 -1.44 11.15 9.39
N MET A 153 -0.26 11.71 9.12
CA MET A 153 0.77 11.09 8.28
C MET A 153 1.78 10.34 9.16
N GLY A 154 2.03 9.08 8.83
CA GLY A 154 3.03 8.24 9.51
C GLY A 154 4.44 8.36 8.91
N PRO A 155 5.47 7.81 9.57
CA PRO A 155 6.83 7.74 9.02
C PRO A 155 6.93 6.97 7.70
N SER A 156 6.02 6.01 7.49
CA SER A 156 5.95 5.17 6.30
C SER A 156 5.17 5.81 5.14
N THR A 157 4.63 7.03 5.34
CA THR A 157 3.90 7.74 4.27
C THR A 157 4.81 7.98 3.08
N ASP A 158 4.34 7.64 1.89
CA ASP A 158 5.01 7.92 0.63
C ASP A 158 4.00 8.56 -0.33
N LEU A 159 3.94 9.89 -0.33
CA LEU A 159 3.05 10.66 -1.20
C LEU A 159 3.87 11.25 -2.35
N ARG A 160 3.53 10.87 -3.58
CA ARG A 160 4.25 11.27 -4.78
C ARG A 160 3.30 11.84 -5.84
N GLY A 161 3.66 12.99 -6.41
CA GLY A 161 3.02 13.50 -7.62
C GLY A 161 3.19 12.54 -8.80
N ALA A 162 4.46 12.20 -9.08
CA ALA A 162 4.94 11.33 -10.15
C ALA A 162 5.27 12.07 -11.45
N ARG A 163 4.49 12.00 -12.52
CA ARG A 163 4.81 12.70 -13.77
C ARG A 163 3.74 13.73 -14.06
N GLY A 164 4.14 14.98 -14.23
CA GLY A 164 3.22 16.07 -14.54
C GLY A 164 3.36 17.19 -13.53
N ALA A 165 2.80 18.35 -13.85
CA ALA A 165 2.89 19.52 -12.96
C ALA A 165 1.86 19.39 -11.81
N ASP A 166 2.27 18.77 -10.72
CA ASP A 166 1.39 18.37 -9.62
C ASP A 166 1.19 19.47 -8.59
N VAL A 167 0.08 19.38 -7.86
CA VAL A 167 -0.23 20.28 -6.74
C VAL A 167 -0.48 19.50 -5.47
N ILE A 168 0.43 19.62 -4.50
CA ILE A 168 0.34 18.96 -3.21
C ILE A 168 0.11 19.99 -2.12
N ASP A 169 -1.09 20.00 -1.54
CA ASP A 169 -1.49 20.90 -0.46
C ASP A 169 -1.71 20.12 0.86
N ILE A 170 -0.91 20.43 1.89
CA ILE A 170 -0.99 19.85 3.23
C ILE A 170 -1.36 20.94 4.24
N GLU A 171 -2.57 20.86 4.78
CA GLU A 171 -3.12 21.88 5.68
C GLU A 171 -2.50 21.85 7.09
N ILE A 172 -2.55 22.98 7.80
CA ILE A 172 -2.34 22.98 9.24
C ILE A 172 -3.45 22.20 9.99
N PRO A 173 -3.13 21.44 11.05
CA PRO A 173 -1.84 21.33 11.73
C PRO A 173 -1.06 20.04 11.39
N VAL A 174 -1.18 19.52 10.15
CA VAL A 174 -0.62 18.20 9.80
C VAL A 174 0.90 18.17 9.99
N VAL A 175 1.40 17.04 10.50
CA VAL A 175 2.84 16.80 10.68
C VAL A 175 3.30 15.74 9.69
N VAL A 176 4.15 16.13 8.75
CA VAL A 176 4.74 15.25 7.74
C VAL A 176 5.90 14.49 8.37
N ARG A 177 5.75 13.17 8.53
CA ARG A 177 6.78 12.27 9.09
C ARG A 177 7.43 11.36 8.05
N GLY A 178 6.75 11.16 6.92
CA GLY A 178 7.23 10.38 5.80
C GLY A 178 7.72 11.28 4.66
N LEU A 179 7.53 10.81 3.44
CA LEU A 179 7.92 11.47 2.21
C LEU A 179 6.73 12.16 1.54
N ILE A 180 6.98 13.39 1.08
CA ILE A 180 6.22 14.09 0.06
C ILE A 180 7.20 14.45 -1.06
N GLU A 181 6.89 14.09 -2.29
CA GLU A 181 7.76 14.33 -3.45
C GLU A 181 6.93 14.68 -4.69
N GLY A 182 7.35 15.68 -5.47
CA GLY A 182 6.75 16.01 -6.76
C GLY A 182 7.14 15.01 -7.86
N VAL A 183 8.44 14.71 -7.94
CA VAL A 183 9.13 13.70 -8.77
C VAL A 183 9.58 14.22 -10.14
N GLU A 184 8.71 14.41 -11.13
CA GLU A 184 9.05 14.90 -12.48
C GLU A 184 8.13 16.07 -12.89
N ASP A 185 8.69 17.05 -13.61
CA ASP A 185 8.05 18.28 -14.10
C ASP A 185 7.88 19.37 -13.02
N ASP A 186 7.32 20.53 -13.37
CA ASP A 186 7.26 21.69 -12.48
C ASP A 186 6.13 21.54 -11.43
N ASP A 187 6.47 21.24 -10.18
CA ASP A 187 5.49 20.97 -9.12
C ASP A 187 5.22 22.16 -8.20
N ARG A 188 4.04 22.16 -7.56
CA ARG A 188 3.72 23.06 -6.45
C ARG A 188 3.43 22.26 -5.18
N ILE A 189 4.29 22.44 -4.19
CA ILE A 189 4.16 21.75 -2.90
C ILE A 189 3.98 22.78 -1.77
N THR A 190 2.83 22.77 -1.12
CA THR A 190 2.54 23.60 0.05
C THR A 190 2.34 22.72 1.28
N VAL A 191 3.24 22.83 2.25
CA VAL A 191 3.09 22.25 3.58
C VAL A 191 2.91 23.37 4.60
N GLU A 192 1.67 23.73 4.89
CA GLU A 192 1.37 24.78 5.87
C GLU A 192 1.74 24.33 7.31
N GLY A 193 1.75 23.02 7.55
CA GLY A 193 2.09 22.39 8.83
C GLY A 193 3.60 22.26 9.12
N THR A 194 3.97 21.15 9.75
CA THR A 194 5.36 20.87 10.16
C THR A 194 5.93 19.69 9.40
N VAL A 195 7.12 19.85 8.83
CA VAL A 195 7.96 18.72 8.40
C VAL A 195 8.76 18.24 9.61
N ALA A 196 8.49 17.02 10.07
CA ALA A 196 9.16 16.43 11.23
C ALA A 196 10.63 16.12 10.94
N ARG A 197 11.41 15.73 11.96
CA ARG A 197 12.85 15.44 11.81
C ARG A 197 13.15 14.29 10.84
N ASP A 198 12.23 13.35 10.77
CA ASP A 198 12.21 12.19 9.87
C ASP A 198 11.48 12.47 8.55
N GLY A 199 10.73 13.58 8.48
CA GLY A 199 9.98 13.99 7.31
C GLY A 199 10.85 14.58 6.20
N ARG A 200 10.41 14.39 4.96
CA ARG A 200 11.05 14.90 3.76
C ARG A 200 10.00 15.51 2.84
N VAL A 201 10.30 16.68 2.30
CA VAL A 201 9.57 17.32 1.20
C VAL A 201 10.58 17.57 0.10
N LEU A 202 10.34 16.98 -1.06
CA LEU A 202 11.26 17.03 -2.19
C LEU A 202 10.50 17.55 -3.42
N GLY A 203 11.13 18.41 -4.22
CA GLY A 203 10.59 18.80 -5.52
C GLY A 203 10.73 17.65 -6.51
N GLY A 204 11.94 17.42 -7.00
CA GLY A 204 12.22 16.37 -7.96
C GLY A 204 13.07 16.91 -9.10
N THR A 205 12.82 16.46 -10.33
CA THR A 205 13.32 17.15 -11.54
C THR A 205 12.24 18.07 -12.06
N GLY A 206 12.59 19.30 -12.44
CA GLY A 206 11.62 20.33 -12.79
C GLY A 206 11.92 21.62 -12.05
N ASN A 207 11.17 22.69 -12.32
CA ASN A 207 11.30 23.94 -11.58
C ASN A 207 10.19 24.03 -10.53
N ASP A 208 10.50 23.64 -9.30
CA ASP A 208 9.50 23.43 -8.26
C ASP A 208 9.24 24.68 -7.41
N ASP A 209 8.00 24.88 -6.96
CA ASP A 209 7.63 25.90 -5.98
C ASP A 209 7.20 25.26 -4.67
N ILE A 210 8.13 25.25 -3.70
CA ILE A 210 7.96 24.58 -2.40
C ILE A 210 7.78 25.62 -1.30
N ARG A 211 6.65 25.55 -0.59
CA ARG A 211 6.37 26.39 0.59
C ARG A 211 6.15 25.54 1.82
N VAL A 212 6.92 25.78 2.87
CA VAL A 212 6.84 25.05 4.14
C VAL A 212 6.70 26.02 5.32
N GLY A 213 5.76 25.73 6.21
CA GLY A 213 5.57 26.42 7.48
C GLY A 213 6.77 26.20 8.40
N GLU A 214 6.80 25.08 9.11
CA GLU A 214 7.93 24.72 9.99
C GLU A 214 8.71 23.51 9.44
N ASN A 215 10.00 23.70 9.14
CA ASN A 215 10.88 22.63 8.71
C ASN A 215 11.81 22.15 9.83
N ARG A 216 11.63 20.91 10.30
CA ARG A 216 12.59 20.24 11.21
C ARG A 216 13.32 19.08 10.54
N GLY A 217 12.96 18.75 9.30
CA GLY A 217 13.50 17.66 8.50
C GLY A 217 14.27 18.17 7.30
N VAL A 218 13.96 17.60 6.14
CA VAL A 218 14.56 17.96 4.84
C VAL A 218 13.52 18.60 3.94
N VAL A 219 13.88 19.76 3.38
CA VAL A 219 13.20 20.39 2.25
C VAL A 219 14.26 20.59 1.18
N ASP A 220 14.06 19.99 0.02
CA ASP A 220 15.03 19.91 -1.07
C ASP A 220 14.29 20.19 -2.38
N GLY A 221 14.71 21.20 -3.15
CA GLY A 221 14.14 21.48 -4.47
C GLY A 221 14.45 20.32 -5.41
N GLY A 222 15.74 20.17 -5.72
CA GLY A 222 16.22 19.05 -6.49
C GLY A 222 17.30 19.48 -7.46
N PRO A 223 17.55 18.73 -8.55
CA PRO A 223 18.11 19.32 -9.76
C PRO A 223 17.21 20.42 -10.35
N ASP A 224 17.77 21.23 -11.25
CA ASP A 224 17.10 22.34 -11.97
C ASP A 224 16.94 23.63 -11.13
N THR A 225 15.91 24.45 -11.37
CA THR A 225 15.76 25.79 -10.75
C THR A 225 14.49 25.85 -9.92
N ASP A 226 14.66 25.75 -8.61
CA ASP A 226 13.60 25.62 -7.62
C ASP A 226 13.44 26.87 -6.77
N HIS A 227 12.20 27.19 -6.42
CA HIS A 227 11.88 28.25 -5.49
C HIS A 227 11.32 27.66 -4.20
N CYS A 228 12.11 27.72 -3.12
CA CYS A 228 11.72 27.18 -1.82
C CYS A 228 11.64 28.25 -0.75
N VAL A 229 10.51 28.30 -0.05
CA VAL A 229 10.29 29.20 1.10
C VAL A 229 9.96 28.37 2.33
N VAL A 230 10.87 28.40 3.31
CA VAL A 230 10.63 27.87 4.65
C VAL A 230 10.41 29.03 5.61
N THR A 231 9.27 29.06 6.30
CA THR A 231 8.96 30.17 7.23
C THR A 231 9.82 30.12 8.48
N VAL A 232 10.05 28.93 9.03
CA VAL A 232 10.84 28.70 10.25
C VAL A 232 11.48 27.32 10.25
N GLY A 233 12.70 27.21 10.80
CA GLY A 233 13.38 25.95 11.03
C GLY A 233 14.64 25.79 10.18
N ASN A 234 14.91 24.56 9.73
CA ASN A 234 16.05 24.28 8.87
C ASN A 234 15.87 24.97 7.50
N PRO A 235 16.91 25.60 6.94
CA PRO A 235 16.83 26.16 5.58
C PRO A 235 16.62 25.03 4.55
N PRO A 236 15.94 25.31 3.42
CA PRO A 236 15.87 24.37 2.32
C PRO A 236 17.25 24.22 1.65
N VAL A 237 17.44 23.16 0.88
CA VAL A 237 18.65 22.90 0.07
C VAL A 237 18.28 22.78 -1.40
N ASN A 238 19.26 23.01 -2.29
CA ASN A 238 19.06 23.03 -3.74
C ASN A 238 17.85 23.88 -4.16
N CYS A 239 17.83 25.14 -3.70
CA CYS A 239 16.81 26.09 -4.09
C CYS A 239 17.44 27.45 -4.36
N GLU A 240 16.94 28.12 -5.38
CA GLU A 240 17.31 29.46 -5.79
C GLU A 240 16.57 30.52 -4.95
N SER A 241 17.25 31.66 -4.80
CA SER A 241 16.79 32.82 -4.02
C SER A 241 16.10 33.87 -4.88
#